data_AF-A0A9X4MYR4-F1
#
_entry.id   AF-A0A9X4MYR4-F1
#
_cell.length_a   1.000
_cell.length_b   1.000
_cell.length_c   1.000
_cell.angle_alpha   90.00
_cell.angle_beta   90.00
_cell.angle_gamma   90.00
#
_symmetry.space_group_name_H-M   'P 1'
#
loop_
_entity.id
_entity.type
_entity.pdbx_description
1 polymer ?
#
loop_
_entity_poly.entity_id
_entity_poly.type
_entity_poly.pdbx_seq_one_letter_code
_entity_poly.pdbx_strand_id
1 'polypeptide(L)' 'MAEVVTIDELAKNKERGVGCRGILKAELDTVANIESIVIVSLNKDNQINVSYSRNSSLEALGMLEVGKAILLEEMQ' A
#
# COMPACT_ATOMS: atom_id res chain seq x y z
N MET A 1 -0.12 -0.40 -20.90
CA MET A 1 0.83 -0.41 -19.78
C MET A 1 0.16 0.38 -18.67
N ALA A 2 -0.11 -0.24 -17.52
CA ALA A 2 -0.68 0.51 -16.40
C ALA A 2 0.41 1.44 -15.85
N GLU A 3 0.11 2.73 -15.76
CA GLU A 3 0.98 3.71 -15.12
C GLU A 3 1.11 3.34 -13.64
N VAL A 4 2.35 3.14 -13.20
CA VAL A 4 2.67 3.00 -11.77
C VAL A 4 2.35 4.34 -11.12
N VAL A 5 1.37 4.37 -10.23
CA VAL A 5 1.03 5.60 -9.51
C VAL A 5 2.17 5.87 -8.54
N THR A 6 2.85 7.00 -8.74
CA THR A 6 4.03 7.35 -7.93
C THR A 6 3.61 7.86 -6.55
N ILE A 7 4.49 7.74 -5.55
CA ILE A 7 4.25 8.27 -4.19
C ILE A 7 3.89 9.77 -4.22
N ASP A 8 4.45 10.53 -5.15
CA ASP A 8 4.14 11.95 -5.35
C ASP A 8 2.71 12.20 -5.85
N GLU A 9 2.16 11.30 -6.68
CA GLU A 9 0.77 11.37 -7.11
C GLU A 9 -0.19 10.96 -6.01
N LEU A 10 0.18 9.98 -5.19
CA LEU A 10 -0.57 9.59 -3.99
C LEU A 10 -0.62 10.74 -2.97
N ALA A 11 0.48 11.46 -2.78
CA ALA A 11 0.56 12.66 -1.94
C ALA A 11 -0.34 13.79 -2.47
N LYS A 12 -0.25 14.10 -3.77
CA LYS A 12 -1.10 15.11 -4.43
C LYS A 12 -2.59 14.77 -4.35
N ASN A 13 -2.95 13.49 -4.48
CA ASN A 13 -4.34 13.05 -4.35
C ASN A 13 -4.86 13.22 -2.92
N LYS A 14 -4.02 12.96 -1.91
CA LYS A 14 -4.36 13.24 -0.51
C LYS A 14 -4.57 14.73 -0.25
N GLU A 15 -3.74 15.60 -0.81
CA GLU A 15 -3.90 17.07 -0.74
C GLU A 15 -5.17 17.57 -1.43
N ARG A 16 -5.62 16.86 -2.48
CA ARG A 16 -6.90 17.12 -3.19
C ARG A 16 -8.14 16.59 -2.46
N GLY A 17 -7.99 16.09 -1.23
CA GLY A 17 -9.09 15.58 -0.41
C GLY A 17 -9.48 14.12 -0.70
N VAL A 18 -8.69 13.39 -1.49
CA VAL A 18 -8.89 11.95 -1.69
C VAL A 18 -8.45 11.23 -0.41
N GLY A 19 -9.41 10.71 0.35
CA GLY A 19 -9.11 9.90 1.53
C GLY A 19 -8.40 8.59 1.17
N CYS A 20 -7.79 7.91 2.15
CA CYS A 20 -7.01 6.67 1.95
C CYS A 20 -7.76 5.58 1.16
N ARG A 21 -9.11 5.56 1.25
CA ARG A 21 -9.95 4.65 0.45
C ARG A 21 -9.90 4.93 -1.05
N GLY A 22 -9.87 6.20 -1.45
CA GLY A 22 -9.78 6.58 -2.86
C GLY A 22 -8.41 6.27 -3.45
N ILE A 23 -7.36 6.47 -2.65
CA ILE A 23 -5.99 6.06 -2.99
C ILE A 23 -5.92 4.54 -3.22
N LEU A 24 -6.38 3.74 -2.24
CA LEU A 24 -6.39 2.29 -2.37
C LEU A 24 -7.20 1.80 -3.58
N LYS A 25 -8.34 2.45 -3.86
CA LYS A 25 -9.15 2.11 -5.02
C LYS A 25 -8.40 2.37 -6.34
N ALA A 26 -7.72 3.51 -6.47
CA ALA A 26 -6.96 3.84 -7.67
C ALA A 26 -5.83 2.83 -7.90
N GLU A 27 -5.10 2.46 -6.84
CA GLU A 27 -4.08 1.40 -6.90
C GLU A 27 -4.66 0.05 -7.35
N LEU A 28 -5.78 -0.37 -6.77
CA LEU A 28 -6.42 -1.62 -7.18
C LEU A 28 -6.91 -1.60 -8.63
N ASP A 29 -7.22 -0.42 -9.18
CA ASP A 29 -7.64 -0.27 -10.57
C ASP A 29 -6.43 -0.29 -11.54
N THR A 30 -5.19 -0.02 -11.08
CA THR A 30 -3.96 -0.02 -11.90
C THR A 30 -3.15 -1.32 -11.80
N VAL A 31 -3.19 -2.02 -10.67
CA VAL A 31 -2.39 -3.25 -10.50
C VAL A 31 -3.12 -4.47 -11.09
N ALA A 32 -2.67 -4.94 -12.25
CA ALA A 32 -3.15 -6.16 -12.88
C ALA A 32 -2.41 -7.41 -12.35
N ASN A 33 -3.12 -8.54 -12.21
CA ASN A 33 -2.57 -9.87 -11.88
C ASN A 33 -1.90 -9.99 -10.49
N ILE A 34 -2.41 -9.30 -9.47
CA ILE A 34 -1.95 -9.53 -8.08
C ILE A 34 -2.42 -10.89 -7.56
N GLU A 35 -1.50 -11.65 -6.97
CA GLU A 35 -1.82 -12.89 -6.25
C GLU A 35 -1.94 -12.68 -4.74
N SER A 36 -1.45 -11.55 -4.23
CA SER A 36 -1.36 -11.28 -2.79
C SER A 36 -1.35 -9.81 -2.49
N ILE A 37 -1.99 -9.46 -1.39
CA ILE A 37 -1.92 -8.11 -0.84
C ILE A 37 -1.69 -8.18 0.67
N VAL A 38 -0.87 -7.25 1.16
CA VAL A 38 -0.78 -6.89 2.57
C VAL A 38 -1.08 -5.41 2.68
N ILE A 39 -2.03 -5.06 3.54
CA ILE A 39 -2.44 -3.68 3.77
C ILE A 39 -2.09 -3.33 5.21
N VAL A 40 -1.24 -2.31 5.39
CA VAL A 40 -0.97 -1.69 6.69
C VAL A 40 -1.67 -0.34 6.71
N SER A 41 -2.53 -0.12 7.70
CA SER A 41 -3.30 1.11 7.82
C SER A 41 -3.16 1.71 9.22
N LEU A 42 -3.00 3.03 9.27
CA LEU A 42 -3.03 3.82 10.50
C LEU A 42 -4.38 4.56 10.57
N ASN A 43 -5.17 4.27 11.60
CA ASN A 43 -6.43 4.99 11.81
C ASN A 43 -6.18 6.31 12.56
N LYS A 44 -7.24 7.11 12.75
CA LYS A 44 -7.15 8.42 13.43
C LYS A 44 -6.79 8.31 14.92
N ASP A 45 -6.97 7.14 15.51
CA ASP A 45 -6.65 6.84 16.91
C ASP A 45 -5.21 6.31 17.08
N ASN A 46 -4.37 6.45 16.04
CA ASN A 46 -3.01 5.94 15.96
C ASN A 46 -2.88 4.41 16.10
N GLN A 47 -3.96 3.66 15.83
CA GLN A 47 -3.92 2.20 15.82
C GLN A 47 -3.50 1.70 14.45
N ILE A 48 -2.52 0.79 14.45
CA ILE A 48 -2.05 0.10 13.25
C ILE A 48 -2.90 -1.16 13.06
N ASN A 49 -3.49 -1.30 11.88
CA ASN A 49 -4.22 -2.50 11.47
C ASN A 49 -3.51 -3.12 10.28
N VAL A 50 -3.41 -4.46 10.29
CA VAL A 50 -2.80 -5.24 9.20
C VAL A 50 -3.81 -6.26 8.69
N SER A 51 -4.02 -6.28 7.38
CA SER A 51 -4.87 -7.25 6.69
C SER A 51 -4.12 -7.86 5.52
N TYR A 52 -4.31 -9.16 5.26
CA TYR A 52 -3.63 -9.85 4.17
C TYR A 52 -4.49 -10.95 3.55
N SER A 53 -4.26 -11.25 2.26
CA SER A 53 -5.08 -12.21 1.49
C SER A 53 -4.52 -13.64 1.46
N ARG A 54 -3.31 -13.87 1.97
CA ARG A 54 -2.67 -15.20 2.01
C ARG A 54 -3.15 -16.01 3.22
N ASN A 55 -3.05 -17.34 3.09
CA ASN A 55 -3.44 -18.29 4.14
C ASN A 55 -2.42 -18.36 5.29
N SER A 56 -1.19 -17.89 5.07
CA SER A 56 -0.10 -17.95 6.05
C SER A 56 0.37 -16.56 6.47
N SER A 57 0.50 -16.36 7.77
CA SER A 57 1.08 -15.15 8.36
C SER A 57 2.56 -14.97 8.02
N LEU A 58 3.30 -16.06 7.76
CA LEU A 58 4.73 -15.98 7.42
C LEU A 58 4.98 -15.33 6.06
N GLU A 59 4.14 -15.61 5.07
CA GLU A 59 4.24 -14.98 3.74
C GLU A 59 3.94 -13.48 3.84
N ALA A 60 2.92 -13.10 4.62
CA ALA A 60 2.61 -11.70 4.87
C ALA A 60 3.76 -10.96 5.58
N LEU A 61 4.41 -11.60 6.56
CA LEU A 61 5.58 -11.03 7.23
C LEU A 61 6.76 -10.85 6.27
N GLY A 62 7.05 -11.84 5.42
CA GLY A 62 8.08 -11.74 4.38
C GLY A 62 7.81 -10.58 3.42
N MET A 63 6.56 -10.41 3.00
CA MET A 63 6.15 -9.27 2.16
C MET A 63 6.36 -7.92 2.84
N LEU A 64 6.10 -7.82 4.15
CA LEU A 64 6.32 -6.58 4.91
C LEU A 64 7.81 -6.23 5.03
N GLU A 65 8.68 -7.21 5.27
CA GLU A 65 10.13 -6.97 5.35
C GLU A 65 10.70 -6.47 4.01
N VAL A 66 10.29 -7.08 2.89
CA VAL A 66 10.69 -6.62 1.55
C VAL A 66 10.15 -5.23 1.26
N GLY A 67 8.85 -4.99 1.51
CA GLY A 67 8.24 -3.67 1.28
C GLY A 67 8.89 -2.57 2.11
N LYS A 68 9.24 -2.86 3.37
CA LYS A 68 9.98 -1.94 4.24
C LYS A 68 11.37 -1.60 3.67
N ALA A 69 12.10 -2.59 3.14
CA ALA A 69 13.41 -2.35 2.54
C ALA A 69 13.32 -1.39 1.34
N ILE A 70 12.34 -1.60 0.45
CA ILE A 70 12.10 -0.71 -0.72
C ILE A 70 11.81 0.72 -0.26
N LEU A 71 10.90 0.90 0.70
CA LEU A 71 10.56 2.23 1.21
C LEU A 71 11.79 2.95 1.82
N LEU A 72 12.66 2.22 2.51
CA LEU A 72 13.89 2.79 3.07
C LEU A 72 14.89 3.19 1.97
N GLU A 73 14.96 2.46 0.87
CA GLU A 73 15.79 2.82 -0.30
C GLU A 73 15.27 4.08 -0.99
N GLU A 74 13.95 4.24 -1.14
CA GLU A 74 13.34 5.43 -1.76
C GLU A 74 13.49 6.70 -0.92
N MET A 75 13.78 6.57 0.38
CA MET A 75 13.99 7.69 1.29
C MET A 75 15.45 8.18 1.36
N GLN A 76 16.38 7.51 0.68
CA GLN A 76 17.80 7.88 0.60
C GLN A 76 18.08 8.80 -0.59
#